data_AF-A0A022RPL7-F1
#
_entry.id   AF-A0A022RPL7-F1
#
_cell.length_a   1.000
_cell.length_b   1.000
_cell.length_c   1.000
_cell.angle_alpha   90.00
_cell.angle_beta   90.00
_cell.angle_gamma   90.00
#
_symmetry.space_group_name_H-M   'P 1'
#
loop_
_entity.id
_entity.type
_entity.pdbx_description
1 polymer ?
#
loop_
_entity_poly.entity_id
_entity_poly.type
_entity_poly.pdbx_seq_one_letter_code
_entity_poly.pdbx_strand_id
1 'polypeptide(L)'
;MQMGIPQPIRSRRSCRKLQKGANPTRRNMERRRPHGRPQGLHTQPQKLPPPEALRIPRQNPLPRHEVHRHHRPRDRRQQYLRHLHARPIQRLWPGAVNFPDFLNPKTAEWWADEIRRFHALAPVDGLWIDMNEASNFCNGLCTIPQDRICPNGTGPGWICCLDCKNMTKTRWDDPPYKINASGTQVPIGYKTIATSAYHYNGVLEYDAHSLYGFSQSVATHEGLLRLEGKRPFILTRSTFVGSGRYAAHWTGDNKGTWDDLRYSISTMLNFGIFGVPMVGSDICGFYPAPTEELCNRWIELGAFYPFSRDHANFYSPRQELYQWKSVAISARNALGMRYKLLPYLYTLSYEAHITGAPIARPLFFTFTNETKLYGLSKQFLLGKSLMVSPVLHRNKTELKVLFPPGTWYNLFDMTKVVVSKASHYLSLDAPLHVINVHLYQNAIIPMQRGGLITKEARKTPFTLVVSFPLGAKSGEARGNLFLDDDELPEMKLGNGRSSYIEFYATVSEGAVKVWSGVEESKFALEKGLIVEKVVVLGLEGIGSAVEVEVDGNTVEGSFGISSTGHEYHAEKLEEGADKMKNVMVEVKGLELLVGKKFVISWKMGTKS
;
A
#
# COMPACT_ATOMS: atom_id res chain seq x y z
N MET A 1 -21.48 -54.91 -26.54
CA MET A 1 -20.68 -56.06 -26.99
C MET A 1 -19.21 -55.63 -27.09
N GLN A 2 -18.19 -56.43 -26.76
CA GLN A 2 -18.14 -57.64 -25.92
C GLN A 2 -16.68 -57.89 -25.45
N MET A 3 -16.55 -58.61 -24.33
CA MET A 3 -15.37 -59.22 -23.65
C MET A 3 -14.09 -59.48 -24.52
N GLY A 4 -12.84 -59.52 -24.00
CA GLY A 4 -12.31 -59.29 -22.65
C GLY A 4 -11.52 -60.48 -22.04
N ILE A 5 -10.33 -60.22 -21.45
CA ILE A 5 -9.63 -61.01 -20.39
C ILE A 5 -9.09 -62.41 -20.83
N PRO A 6 -7.78 -62.74 -20.64
CA PRO A 6 -7.23 -62.97 -19.28
C PRO A 6 -5.74 -62.62 -18.99
N GLN A 7 -5.43 -62.41 -17.70
CA GLN A 7 -4.10 -62.68 -17.11
C GLN A 7 -4.02 -64.15 -16.62
N PRO A 8 -2.86 -64.65 -16.18
CA PRO A 8 -2.69 -64.78 -14.72
C PRO A 8 -1.23 -64.77 -14.15
N ILE A 9 -1.05 -64.25 -12.91
CA ILE A 9 -0.27 -64.90 -11.79
C ILE A 9 1.28 -64.96 -11.94
N ARG A 10 2.20 -64.76 -10.95
CA ARG A 10 2.28 -64.67 -9.45
C ARG A 10 3.66 -64.00 -9.11
N SER A 11 4.12 -63.62 -7.90
CA SER A 11 3.59 -63.49 -6.52
C SER A 11 4.56 -62.68 -5.61
N ARG A 12 4.04 -62.09 -4.50
CA ARG A 12 4.76 -61.78 -3.21
C ARG A 12 5.86 -60.68 -3.23
N ARG A 13 6.14 -59.93 -2.15
CA ARG A 13 5.57 -59.90 -0.77
C ARG A 13 5.72 -58.50 -0.09
N SER A 14 4.65 -58.06 0.57
CA SER A 14 4.59 -57.24 1.82
C SER A 14 5.63 -56.16 2.15
N CYS A 15 5.17 -54.90 2.21
CA CYS A 15 5.27 -54.12 3.47
C CYS A 15 4.15 -53.05 3.58
N ARG A 16 3.51 -52.97 4.76
CA ARG A 16 2.54 -51.90 5.11
C ARG A 16 3.27 -50.76 5.84
N LYS A 17 2.98 -49.49 5.50
CA LYS A 17 2.96 -48.38 6.48
C LYS A 17 2.22 -47.13 5.98
N LEU A 18 1.07 -46.88 6.60
CA LEU A 18 0.47 -45.57 6.89
C LEU A 18 0.67 -44.42 5.88
N GLN A 19 -0.28 -44.26 4.95
CA GLN A 19 -0.60 -42.92 4.44
C GLN A 19 -1.10 -42.04 5.60
N LYS A 20 -0.55 -40.84 5.75
CA LYS A 20 -1.12 -39.77 6.59
C LYS A 20 -1.26 -38.50 5.77
N GLY A 21 -2.48 -37.94 5.74
CA GLY A 21 -2.78 -36.70 5.05
C GLY A 21 -2.18 -35.49 5.76
N ALA A 22 -1.00 -35.08 5.29
CA ALA A 22 -0.46 -33.73 5.38
C ALA A 22 0.36 -33.48 4.10
N ASN A 23 0.72 -32.24 3.79
CA ASN A 23 1.57 -31.94 2.64
C ASN A 23 2.85 -31.16 3.06
N PRO A 24 3.82 -31.82 3.72
CA PRO A 24 5.07 -31.17 4.12
C PRO A 24 5.98 -30.86 2.92
N THR A 25 5.85 -31.61 1.83
CA THR A 25 6.81 -31.62 0.71
C THR A 25 6.78 -30.35 -0.12
N ARG A 26 5.65 -29.64 -0.22
CA ARG A 26 5.58 -28.34 -0.91
C ARG A 26 6.05 -27.13 -0.07
N ARG A 27 6.22 -27.27 1.25
CA ARG A 27 6.67 -26.19 2.15
C ARG A 27 7.51 -26.75 3.32
N ASN A 28 8.59 -27.48 3.01
CA ASN A 28 9.44 -28.06 4.06
C ASN A 28 10.03 -26.95 4.95
N MET A 29 9.82 -27.04 6.27
CA MET A 29 10.07 -25.96 7.23
C MET A 29 11.56 -25.62 7.37
N GLU A 30 12.44 -26.57 7.12
CA GLU A 30 13.90 -26.36 7.12
C GLU A 30 14.33 -25.32 6.08
N ARG A 31 13.64 -25.24 4.94
CA ARG A 31 13.87 -24.22 3.89
C ARG A 31 13.28 -22.84 4.22
N ARG A 32 12.72 -22.65 5.42
CA ARG A 32 12.25 -21.35 5.94
C ARG A 32 13.09 -20.79 7.08
N ARG A 33 14.02 -21.58 7.64
CA ARG A 33 15.09 -21.05 8.49
C ARG A 33 16.11 -20.35 7.59
N PRO A 34 16.76 -19.25 8.02
CA PRO A 34 17.87 -18.67 7.27
C PRO A 34 18.96 -19.73 7.07
N HIS A 35 19.55 -19.80 5.88
CA HIS A 35 20.54 -20.82 5.56
C HIS A 35 21.81 -20.65 6.41
N GLY A 36 21.94 -21.47 7.45
CA GLY A 36 23.20 -21.68 8.14
C GLY A 36 24.27 -22.17 7.16
N ARG A 37 25.49 -21.65 7.29
CA ARG A 37 26.59 -21.87 6.34
C ARG A 37 26.93 -23.37 6.21
N PRO A 38 26.87 -23.97 5.01
CA PRO A 38 27.67 -25.14 4.70
C PRO A 38 29.15 -24.70 4.68
N GLN A 39 30.03 -25.46 5.36
CA GLN A 39 31.46 -25.32 5.17
C GLN A 39 31.87 -26.04 3.86
N GLY A 40 32.92 -25.55 3.20
CA GLY A 40 33.60 -26.28 2.12
C GLY A 40 33.07 -26.05 0.70
N LEU A 41 33.41 -24.90 0.11
CA LEU A 41 33.92 -24.77 -1.28
C LEU A 41 34.34 -23.31 -1.52
N HIS A 42 35.59 -23.11 -1.97
CA HIS A 42 36.14 -21.77 -2.24
C HIS A 42 35.74 -21.25 -3.64
N THR A 43 36.13 -20.00 -3.92
CA THR A 43 36.08 -19.31 -5.22
C THR A 43 34.69 -19.08 -5.85
N GLN A 44 33.95 -18.10 -5.31
CA GLN A 44 33.41 -16.98 -6.10
C GLN A 44 33.06 -15.80 -5.16
N PRO A 45 33.25 -14.53 -5.58
CA PRO A 45 33.04 -13.37 -4.72
C PRO A 45 31.55 -13.00 -4.56
N GLN A 46 31.22 -12.43 -3.41
CA GLN A 46 30.02 -11.61 -3.15
C GLN A 46 28.66 -12.22 -3.53
N LYS A 47 28.24 -13.28 -2.83
CA LYS A 47 26.81 -13.44 -2.55
C LYS A 47 26.38 -12.40 -1.52
N LEU A 48 25.74 -11.32 -1.98
CA LEU A 48 24.92 -10.46 -1.13
C LEU A 48 23.93 -11.34 -0.34
N PRO A 49 23.63 -11.01 0.94
CA PRO A 49 22.53 -11.67 1.63
C PRO A 49 21.22 -11.39 0.88
N PRO A 50 20.27 -12.34 0.84
CA PRO A 50 18.98 -12.07 0.25
C PRO A 50 18.31 -10.90 1.02
N PRO A 51 17.66 -9.95 0.33
CA PRO A 51 16.99 -8.85 1.01
C PRO A 51 15.94 -9.37 1.99
N GLU A 52 15.79 -8.67 3.11
CA GLU A 52 14.77 -8.94 4.13
C GLU A 52 13.38 -8.58 3.58
N ALA A 53 12.81 -9.48 2.79
CA ALA A 53 11.46 -9.35 2.27
C ALA A 53 10.43 -9.56 3.40
N LEU A 54 9.47 -8.64 3.53
CA LEU A 54 8.40 -8.66 4.53
C LEU A 54 7.60 -9.98 4.49
N ARG A 55 7.70 -10.77 5.55
CA ARG A 55 7.06 -12.08 5.72
C ARG A 55 5.64 -11.87 6.25
N ILE A 56 4.74 -11.44 5.36
CA ILE A 56 3.32 -11.22 5.65
C ILE A 56 2.51 -12.43 5.15
N PRO A 57 2.17 -13.44 5.99
CA PRO A 57 1.33 -14.55 5.56
C PRO A 57 -0.15 -14.13 5.46
N ARG A 58 -0.83 -14.63 4.42
CA ARG A 58 -2.31 -14.68 4.36
C ARG A 58 -2.81 -15.69 5.38
N GLN A 59 -3.63 -15.23 6.32
CA GLN A 59 -4.19 -16.03 7.40
C GLN A 59 -5.63 -16.44 7.06
N ASN A 60 -5.81 -17.74 6.80
CA ASN A 60 -7.12 -18.35 6.60
C ASN A 60 -7.63 -18.94 7.93
N PRO A 61 -8.95 -18.96 8.20
CA PRO A 61 -9.54 -19.64 9.36
C PRO A 61 -9.15 -21.13 9.47
N LEU A 62 -8.94 -21.61 10.70
CA LEU A 62 -8.22 -22.87 10.99
C LEU A 62 -9.10 -24.14 10.88
N PRO A 63 -8.57 -25.27 10.37
CA PRO A 63 -9.30 -26.54 10.28
C PRO A 63 -9.57 -27.17 11.65
N ARG A 64 -10.79 -27.72 11.83
CA ARG A 64 -11.21 -28.40 13.07
C ARG A 64 -10.30 -29.58 13.49
N HIS A 65 -9.59 -30.21 12.55
CA HIS A 65 -8.73 -31.37 12.83
C HIS A 65 -7.36 -31.03 13.45
N GLU A 66 -6.80 -29.83 13.23
CA GLU A 66 -5.51 -29.45 13.81
C GLU A 66 -5.64 -28.97 15.27
N VAL A 67 -6.86 -28.67 15.73
CA VAL A 67 -7.20 -28.38 17.14
C VAL A 67 -7.04 -29.64 18.05
N HIS A 68 -6.41 -30.71 17.57
CA HIS A 68 -6.38 -32.04 18.17
C HIS A 68 -5.01 -32.76 18.18
N ARG A 69 -3.91 -32.04 18.47
CA ARG A 69 -2.69 -32.65 19.09
C ARG A 69 -1.72 -31.60 19.68
N HIS A 70 -2.00 -31.15 20.90
CA HIS A 70 -1.14 -31.14 22.10
C HIS A 70 -1.81 -30.27 23.20
N HIS A 71 -1.64 -30.65 24.46
CA HIS A 71 -2.25 -30.12 25.71
C HIS A 71 -3.44 -29.13 25.62
N ARG A 72 -4.62 -29.56 26.11
CA ARG A 72 -5.81 -28.72 26.28
C ARG A 72 -6.16 -28.50 27.77
N PRO A 73 -6.23 -27.25 28.25
CA PRO A 73 -7.19 -26.84 29.27
C PRO A 73 -8.63 -26.97 28.73
N ARG A 74 -9.64 -27.08 29.60
CA ARG A 74 -11.06 -27.18 29.19
C ARG A 74 -11.63 -25.87 28.59
N ASP A 75 -10.94 -24.74 28.74
CA ASP A 75 -11.48 -23.39 28.55
C ASP A 75 -11.48 -22.86 27.09
N ARG A 76 -10.75 -23.49 26.15
CA ARG A 76 -10.84 -23.20 24.70
C ARG A 76 -12.20 -23.54 24.06
N ARG A 77 -13.26 -23.62 24.87
CA ARG A 77 -14.65 -23.75 24.43
C ARG A 77 -15.38 -22.42 24.27
N GLN A 78 -14.87 -21.34 24.87
CA GLN A 78 -15.55 -20.03 24.93
C GLN A 78 -15.26 -19.11 23.75
N GLN A 79 -14.21 -19.39 22.96
CA GLN A 79 -13.60 -18.51 21.95
C GLN A 79 -14.24 -18.53 20.55
N TYR A 80 -15.45 -19.11 20.41
CA TYR A 80 -16.10 -19.34 19.12
C TYR A 80 -17.59 -18.98 19.22
N LEU A 81 -18.15 -18.51 18.10
CA LEU A 81 -19.56 -18.19 17.96
C LEU A 81 -20.46 -19.39 18.32
N ARG A 82 -21.69 -19.09 18.77
CA ARG A 82 -22.67 -20.08 19.24
C ARG A 82 -24.00 -19.91 18.53
N HIS A 83 -24.80 -20.96 18.50
CA HIS A 83 -26.20 -20.86 18.11
C HIS A 83 -27.04 -21.87 18.91
N LEU A 84 -27.90 -21.36 19.80
CA LEU A 84 -28.80 -22.11 20.70
C LEU A 84 -28.10 -23.24 21.48
N HIS A 85 -28.03 -24.44 20.91
CA HIS A 85 -27.47 -25.64 21.54
C HIS A 85 -26.22 -26.20 20.83
N ALA A 86 -25.75 -25.56 19.76
CA ALA A 86 -24.63 -26.04 18.94
C ALA A 86 -23.62 -24.91 18.63
N ARG A 87 -22.48 -25.30 18.04
CA ARG A 87 -21.63 -24.37 17.29
C ARG A 87 -22.06 -24.40 15.83
N PRO A 88 -22.26 -23.26 15.17
CA PRO A 88 -22.40 -23.25 13.72
C PRO A 88 -21.07 -23.71 13.10
N ILE A 89 -21.14 -24.66 12.17
CA ILE A 89 -19.97 -25.16 11.43
C ILE A 89 -20.02 -24.58 10.02
N GLN A 90 -18.91 -24.01 9.55
CA GLN A 90 -18.82 -23.36 8.25
C GLN A 90 -17.78 -24.04 7.35
N ARG A 91 -17.84 -23.77 6.04
CA ARG A 91 -16.90 -24.31 5.04
C ARG A 91 -16.03 -23.18 4.50
N LEU A 92 -14.72 -23.35 4.63
CA LEU A 92 -13.69 -22.47 4.06
C LEU A 92 -12.54 -23.30 3.50
N TRP A 93 -11.44 -22.65 3.08
CA TRP A 93 -10.28 -23.25 2.40
C TRP A 93 -9.76 -24.58 2.99
N PRO A 94 -9.59 -24.76 4.32
CA PRO A 94 -9.08 -26.02 4.87
C PRO A 94 -10.22 -26.98 5.30
N GLY A 95 -11.45 -26.71 4.87
CA GLY A 95 -12.61 -27.56 5.10
C GLY A 95 -13.56 -27.03 6.18
N ALA A 96 -13.96 -27.91 7.10
CA ALA A 96 -14.89 -27.57 8.17
C ALA A 96 -14.19 -26.76 9.27
N VAL A 97 -14.69 -25.55 9.52
CA VAL A 97 -14.16 -24.58 10.49
C VAL A 97 -15.23 -24.17 11.51
N ASN A 98 -14.82 -23.46 12.56
CA ASN A 98 -15.70 -22.60 13.37
C ASN A 98 -15.06 -21.21 13.36
N PHE A 99 -15.84 -20.14 13.27
CA PHE A 99 -15.30 -18.78 13.39
C PHE A 99 -14.97 -18.41 14.84
N PRO A 100 -13.75 -17.89 15.11
CA PRO A 100 -13.44 -17.26 16.38
C PRO A 100 -14.35 -16.07 16.65
N ASP A 101 -14.76 -15.89 17.90
CA ASP A 101 -15.59 -14.75 18.28
C ASP A 101 -14.71 -13.58 18.76
N PHE A 102 -14.37 -12.65 17.88
CA PHE A 102 -13.50 -11.53 18.19
C PHE A 102 -14.15 -10.44 19.08
N LEU A 103 -15.44 -10.56 19.42
CA LEU A 103 -16.06 -9.75 20.48
C LEU A 103 -15.82 -10.31 21.90
N ASN A 104 -15.30 -11.53 22.03
CA ASN A 104 -14.90 -12.12 23.31
C ASN A 104 -13.43 -11.78 23.62
N PRO A 105 -13.11 -11.12 24.76
CA PRO A 105 -11.74 -10.84 25.16
C PRO A 105 -10.82 -12.09 25.20
N LYS A 106 -11.36 -13.24 25.63
CA LYS A 106 -10.61 -14.52 25.64
C LYS A 106 -10.22 -15.04 24.24
N THR A 107 -10.87 -14.55 23.20
CA THR A 107 -10.48 -14.84 21.80
C THR A 107 -9.31 -13.98 21.39
N ALA A 108 -9.27 -12.69 21.77
CA ALA A 108 -8.13 -11.82 21.48
C ALA A 108 -6.84 -12.28 22.18
N GLU A 109 -6.94 -12.69 23.46
CA GLU A 109 -5.83 -13.31 24.20
C GLU A 109 -5.31 -14.58 23.52
N TRP A 110 -6.22 -15.45 23.07
CA TRP A 110 -5.88 -16.68 22.35
C TRP A 110 -5.26 -16.40 20.99
N TRP A 111 -5.77 -15.41 20.26
CA TRP A 111 -5.26 -14.99 18.96
C TRP A 111 -3.82 -14.49 19.07
N ALA A 112 -3.53 -13.66 20.07
CA ALA A 112 -2.17 -13.24 20.39
C ALA A 112 -1.23 -14.42 20.70
N ASP A 113 -1.69 -15.42 21.48
CA ASP A 113 -0.88 -16.61 21.77
C ASP A 113 -0.66 -17.49 20.53
N GLU A 114 -1.62 -17.63 19.61
CA GLU A 114 -1.40 -18.35 18.34
C GLU A 114 -0.48 -17.57 17.38
N ILE A 115 -0.59 -16.24 17.30
CA ILE A 115 0.34 -15.38 16.55
C ILE A 115 1.76 -15.58 17.06
N ARG A 116 1.95 -15.50 18.39
CA ARG A 116 3.24 -15.72 19.08
C ARG A 116 3.79 -17.13 18.86
N ARG A 117 2.94 -18.17 18.90
CA ARG A 117 3.33 -19.56 18.59
C ARG A 117 3.76 -19.70 17.13
N PHE A 118 3.05 -19.07 16.19
CA PHE A 118 3.41 -19.09 14.78
C PHE A 118 4.74 -18.38 14.53
N HIS A 119 4.94 -17.19 15.12
CA HIS A 119 6.19 -16.43 15.03
C HIS A 119 7.42 -17.25 15.46
N ALA A 120 7.30 -17.97 16.58
CA ALA A 120 8.35 -18.85 17.10
C ALA A 120 8.68 -20.06 16.19
N LEU A 121 7.81 -20.40 15.22
CA LEU A 121 8.03 -21.44 14.22
C LEU A 121 8.49 -20.87 12.86
N ALA A 122 7.99 -19.70 12.50
CA ALA A 122 8.33 -18.95 11.30
C ALA A 122 8.11 -17.45 11.58
N PRO A 123 9.19 -16.65 11.70
CA PRO A 123 9.07 -15.21 11.94
C PRO A 123 8.27 -14.49 10.86
N VAL A 124 7.54 -13.45 11.27
CA VAL A 124 6.60 -12.67 10.44
C VAL A 124 6.69 -11.20 10.77
N ASP A 125 6.69 -10.36 9.73
CA ASP A 125 6.89 -8.91 9.85
C ASP A 125 5.55 -8.14 9.74
N GLY A 126 4.43 -8.86 9.83
CA GLY A 126 3.06 -8.38 9.66
C GLY A 126 2.10 -9.52 9.32
N LEU A 127 0.80 -9.25 9.24
CA LEU A 127 -0.23 -10.25 8.94
C LEU A 127 -1.24 -9.77 7.89
N TRP A 128 -1.63 -10.65 6.98
CA TRP A 128 -2.74 -10.41 6.06
C TRP A 128 -3.94 -11.24 6.50
N ILE A 129 -4.96 -10.60 7.07
CA ILE A 129 -6.22 -11.21 7.48
C ILE A 129 -7.27 -11.10 6.36
N ASP A 130 -7.97 -12.20 6.09
CA ASP A 130 -8.78 -12.39 4.89
C ASP A 130 -9.94 -13.37 5.15
N MET A 131 -10.92 -13.41 4.24
CA MET A 131 -12.19 -14.14 4.39
C MET A 131 -13.01 -13.67 5.60
N ASN A 132 -12.80 -12.43 6.04
CA ASN A 132 -13.21 -11.90 7.33
C ASN A 132 -14.44 -10.98 7.29
N GLU A 133 -15.31 -11.18 6.30
CA GLU A 133 -16.65 -10.60 6.26
C GLU A 133 -17.54 -10.98 7.45
N ALA A 134 -17.62 -12.22 7.98
CA ALA A 134 -16.90 -13.45 7.65
C ALA A 134 -17.48 -14.21 6.43
N SER A 135 -16.62 -14.67 5.52
CA SER A 135 -17.05 -15.40 4.31
C SER A 135 -17.23 -16.90 4.57
N ASN A 136 -18.35 -17.47 4.12
CA ASN A 136 -18.68 -18.89 4.21
C ASN A 136 -19.01 -19.45 2.82
N PHE A 137 -18.47 -20.62 2.47
CA PHE A 137 -18.78 -21.28 1.21
C PHE A 137 -20.15 -21.97 1.23
N CYS A 138 -20.65 -22.30 2.41
CA CYS A 138 -22.01 -22.77 2.66
C CYS A 138 -22.94 -21.61 3.07
N ASN A 139 -24.26 -21.87 3.11
CA ASN A 139 -25.28 -20.93 3.56
C ASN A 139 -26.06 -21.55 4.73
N GLY A 140 -26.51 -20.73 5.69
CA GLY A 140 -27.31 -21.20 6.84
C GLY A 140 -26.52 -22.01 7.87
N LEU A 141 -27.24 -22.71 8.76
CA LEU A 141 -26.63 -23.53 9.82
C LEU A 141 -26.30 -24.92 9.28
N CYS A 142 -25.00 -25.26 9.30
CA CYS A 142 -24.52 -26.53 8.77
C CYS A 142 -23.91 -27.44 9.84
N THR A 143 -24.00 -28.75 9.58
CA THR A 143 -23.34 -29.83 10.33
C THR A 143 -22.37 -30.59 9.43
N ILE A 144 -21.43 -31.32 10.03
CA ILE A 144 -20.55 -32.23 9.28
C ILE A 144 -21.37 -33.48 8.93
N PRO A 145 -21.47 -33.89 7.66
CA PRO A 145 -22.15 -35.12 7.26
C PRO A 145 -21.54 -36.37 7.92
N GLN A 146 -22.39 -37.38 8.13
CA GLN A 146 -22.00 -38.68 8.70
C GLN A 146 -21.69 -39.72 7.60
N ASP A 147 -22.25 -39.54 6.42
CA ASP A 147 -22.27 -40.45 5.27
C ASP A 147 -21.16 -40.15 4.23
N ARG A 148 -20.74 -38.88 4.11
CA ARG A 148 -19.82 -38.41 3.06
C ARG A 148 -18.66 -37.59 3.59
N ILE A 149 -17.47 -37.80 3.03
CA ILE A 149 -16.26 -37.06 3.40
C ILE A 149 -16.14 -35.79 2.55
N CYS A 150 -16.18 -34.62 3.20
CA CYS A 150 -15.88 -33.34 2.57
C CYS A 150 -14.51 -33.37 1.84
N PRO A 151 -14.42 -32.97 0.55
CA PRO A 151 -13.19 -33.10 -0.21
C PRO A 151 -12.08 -32.16 0.26
N ASN A 152 -10.84 -32.70 0.27
CA ASN A 152 -9.62 -32.00 0.68
C ASN A 152 -8.73 -31.69 -0.54
N GLY A 153 -8.89 -30.49 -1.10
CA GLY A 153 -7.83 -29.81 -1.87
C GLY A 153 -7.60 -30.22 -3.35
N THR A 154 -8.47 -31.03 -3.97
CA THR A 154 -8.33 -31.44 -5.38
C THR A 154 -9.46 -30.99 -6.31
N GLY A 155 -10.56 -30.44 -5.78
CA GLY A 155 -11.63 -29.81 -6.55
C GLY A 155 -11.77 -28.31 -6.22
N PRO A 156 -12.69 -27.59 -6.90
CA PRO A 156 -12.97 -26.18 -6.61
C PRO A 156 -13.35 -25.99 -5.13
N GLY A 157 -12.46 -25.36 -4.36
CA GLY A 157 -12.50 -25.36 -2.89
C GLY A 157 -13.73 -24.68 -2.27
N TRP A 158 -14.44 -23.87 -3.07
CA TRP A 158 -15.62 -23.08 -2.71
C TRP A 158 -16.95 -23.84 -2.81
N ILE A 159 -16.95 -25.13 -3.17
CA ILE A 159 -18.16 -25.96 -3.11
C ILE A 159 -18.49 -26.29 -1.65
N CYS A 160 -19.75 -26.07 -1.26
CA CYS A 160 -20.27 -26.51 0.04
C CYS A 160 -20.43 -28.04 0.05
N CYS A 161 -19.91 -28.68 1.11
CA CYS A 161 -19.99 -30.13 1.34
C CYS A 161 -20.53 -30.48 2.73
N LEU A 162 -21.12 -29.50 3.42
CA LEU A 162 -21.71 -29.68 4.74
C LEU A 162 -23.23 -29.87 4.63
N ASP A 163 -23.82 -30.51 5.63
CA ASP A 163 -25.28 -30.69 5.71
C ASP A 163 -25.89 -29.41 6.29
N CYS A 164 -26.29 -28.51 5.40
CA CYS A 164 -26.85 -27.21 5.74
C CYS A 164 -28.37 -27.23 5.75
N LYS A 165 -28.97 -26.62 6.77
CA LYS A 165 -30.42 -26.35 6.83
C LYS A 165 -30.65 -24.87 6.57
N ASN A 166 -31.54 -24.55 5.64
CA ASN A 166 -31.99 -23.18 5.41
C ASN A 166 -32.61 -22.63 6.70
N MET A 167 -32.00 -21.58 7.24
CA MET A 167 -32.54 -20.80 8.33
C MET A 167 -33.28 -19.61 7.74
N THR A 168 -34.61 -19.72 7.69
CA THR A 168 -35.53 -18.68 7.17
C THR A 168 -36.77 -18.61 8.05
N LYS A 169 -36.62 -18.87 9.36
CA LYS A 169 -37.72 -18.97 10.34
C LYS A 169 -37.55 -18.10 11.59
N THR A 170 -36.42 -17.41 11.76
CA THR A 170 -36.31 -16.32 12.73
C THR A 170 -36.41 -14.98 11.99
N ARG A 171 -36.90 -13.94 12.68
CA ARG A 171 -36.95 -12.57 12.14
C ARG A 171 -35.56 -11.97 11.84
N TRP A 172 -34.50 -12.66 12.24
CA TRP A 172 -33.11 -12.27 12.05
C TRP A 172 -32.51 -12.90 10.78
N ASP A 173 -32.89 -14.14 10.45
CA ASP A 173 -32.42 -14.79 9.22
C ASP A 173 -33.27 -14.40 7.99
N ASP A 174 -34.57 -14.12 8.19
CA ASP A 174 -35.45 -13.51 7.18
C ASP A 174 -36.11 -12.24 7.74
N PRO A 175 -35.46 -11.06 7.64
CA PRO A 175 -36.02 -9.80 8.13
C PRO A 175 -37.18 -9.29 7.25
N PRO A 176 -38.13 -8.52 7.82
CA PRO A 176 -39.29 -8.01 7.09
C PRO A 176 -38.93 -7.00 5.99
N TYR A 177 -37.81 -6.27 6.16
CA TYR A 177 -37.23 -5.44 5.11
C TYR A 177 -35.99 -6.13 4.54
N LYS A 178 -35.96 -6.33 3.22
CA LYS A 178 -34.88 -7.03 2.52
C LYS A 178 -33.99 -6.03 1.80
N ILE A 179 -32.81 -5.79 2.35
CA ILE A 179 -31.77 -4.96 1.73
C ILE A 179 -31.37 -5.54 0.36
N ASN A 180 -30.81 -4.71 -0.53
CA ASN A 180 -30.35 -5.18 -1.84
C ASN A 180 -29.00 -5.93 -1.78
N ALA A 181 -28.91 -6.94 -0.92
CA ALA A 181 -27.74 -7.79 -0.77
C ALA A 181 -27.36 -8.44 -2.12
N SER A 182 -26.07 -8.41 -2.44
CA SER A 182 -25.49 -8.87 -3.72
C SER A 182 -26.14 -8.27 -5.00
N GLY A 183 -26.91 -7.19 -4.90
CA GLY A 183 -27.66 -6.60 -6.01
C GLY A 183 -28.91 -7.39 -6.45
N THR A 184 -29.29 -8.44 -5.72
CA THR A 184 -30.38 -9.37 -6.07
C THR A 184 -31.26 -9.76 -4.89
N GLN A 185 -31.23 -8.98 -3.79
CA GLN A 185 -31.99 -9.22 -2.55
C GLN A 185 -31.83 -10.66 -1.98
N VAL A 186 -30.63 -11.22 -2.02
CA VAL A 186 -30.35 -12.50 -1.34
C VAL A 186 -30.59 -12.39 0.17
N PRO A 187 -30.95 -13.49 0.88
CA PRO A 187 -31.04 -13.49 2.34
C PRO A 187 -29.73 -13.02 2.98
N ILE A 188 -29.79 -12.25 4.06
CA ILE A 188 -28.59 -11.60 4.62
C ILE A 188 -27.54 -12.59 5.18
N GLY A 189 -27.94 -13.82 5.52
CA GLY A 189 -27.02 -14.93 5.84
C GLY A 189 -26.41 -15.65 4.62
N TYR A 190 -26.57 -15.12 3.41
CA TYR A 190 -25.99 -15.70 2.18
C TYR A 190 -24.46 -15.55 2.17
N LYS A 191 -23.75 -16.67 1.99
CA LYS A 191 -22.27 -16.75 1.98
C LYS A 191 -21.59 -16.17 3.22
N THR A 192 -22.28 -16.17 4.35
CA THR A 192 -21.73 -15.79 5.67
C THR A 192 -22.27 -16.69 6.79
N ILE A 193 -22.28 -16.21 8.02
CA ILE A 193 -22.79 -16.87 9.23
C ILE A 193 -24.33 -16.69 9.27
N ALA A 194 -25.05 -17.59 9.94
CA ALA A 194 -26.48 -17.37 10.17
C ALA A 194 -26.67 -16.19 11.15
N THR A 195 -27.46 -15.18 10.77
CA THR A 195 -27.62 -13.94 11.55
C THR A 195 -28.32 -14.13 12.89
N SER A 196 -29.00 -15.27 13.10
CA SER A 196 -29.46 -15.75 14.40
C SER A 196 -28.38 -16.43 15.27
N ALA A 197 -27.10 -16.39 14.88
CA ALA A 197 -25.98 -16.77 15.73
C ALA A 197 -25.68 -15.70 16.80
N TYR A 198 -24.93 -16.09 17.82
CA TYR A 198 -24.60 -15.27 18.98
C TYR A 198 -23.08 -15.20 19.23
N HIS A 199 -22.63 -13.99 19.49
CA HIS A 199 -21.33 -13.61 20.03
C HIS A 199 -21.33 -13.64 21.57
N TYR A 200 -20.21 -13.19 22.15
CA TYR A 200 -20.03 -12.83 23.54
C TYR A 200 -21.20 -12.00 24.09
N ASN A 201 -21.55 -12.25 25.35
CA ASN A 201 -22.68 -11.65 26.08
C ASN A 201 -24.06 -11.71 25.37
N GLY A 202 -24.22 -12.52 24.32
CA GLY A 202 -25.50 -12.70 23.63
C GLY A 202 -25.81 -11.66 22.55
N VAL A 203 -24.83 -10.87 22.11
CA VAL A 203 -24.96 -10.01 20.92
C VAL A 203 -25.22 -10.90 19.68
N LEU A 204 -26.18 -10.53 18.83
CA LEU A 204 -26.51 -11.29 17.62
C LEU A 204 -25.53 -11.00 16.48
N GLU A 205 -25.26 -12.00 15.65
CA GLU A 205 -24.59 -11.80 14.34
C GLU A 205 -25.39 -10.79 13.49
N TYR A 206 -26.73 -10.77 13.59
CA TYR A 206 -27.58 -9.74 12.96
C TYR A 206 -27.12 -8.30 13.23
N ASP A 207 -26.70 -8.00 14.47
CA ASP A 207 -26.25 -6.67 14.88
C ASP A 207 -24.73 -6.47 14.66
N ALA A 208 -23.95 -7.55 14.79
CA ALA A 208 -22.49 -7.52 14.83
C ALA A 208 -21.77 -7.92 13.54
N HIS A 209 -22.47 -8.42 12.52
CA HIS A 209 -21.90 -8.98 11.28
C HIS A 209 -20.78 -8.13 10.68
N SER A 210 -21.07 -6.86 10.34
CA SER A 210 -20.11 -5.94 9.73
C SER A 210 -18.96 -5.51 10.66
N LEU A 211 -18.99 -5.88 11.94
CA LEU A 211 -17.91 -5.66 12.90
C LEU A 211 -16.90 -6.82 12.96
N TYR A 212 -17.14 -7.95 12.27
CA TYR A 212 -16.25 -9.12 12.35
C TYR A 212 -14.82 -8.81 11.86
N GLY A 213 -14.68 -8.21 10.68
CA GLY A 213 -13.36 -7.83 10.14
C GLY A 213 -12.66 -6.73 10.94
N PHE A 214 -13.44 -5.79 11.48
CA PHE A 214 -12.95 -4.73 12.36
C PHE A 214 -12.42 -5.28 13.69
N SER A 215 -13.22 -6.09 14.40
CA SER A 215 -12.82 -6.72 15.67
C SER A 215 -11.65 -7.70 15.51
N GLN A 216 -11.57 -8.44 14.40
CA GLN A 216 -10.37 -9.20 14.06
C GLN A 216 -9.14 -8.30 13.84
N SER A 217 -9.30 -7.15 13.18
CA SER A 217 -8.19 -6.19 12.99
C SER A 217 -7.66 -5.69 14.33
N VAL A 218 -8.54 -5.31 15.27
CA VAL A 218 -8.17 -4.92 16.64
C VAL A 218 -7.43 -6.04 17.37
N ALA A 219 -7.98 -7.26 17.38
CA ALA A 219 -7.34 -8.42 18.04
C ALA A 219 -5.99 -8.80 17.42
N THR A 220 -5.82 -8.59 16.11
CA THR A 220 -4.57 -8.85 15.38
C THR A 220 -3.53 -7.76 15.67
N HIS A 221 -3.95 -6.50 15.79
CA HIS A 221 -3.11 -5.37 16.19
C HIS A 221 -2.54 -5.58 17.60
N GLU A 222 -3.40 -5.92 18.56
CA GLU A 222 -2.98 -6.30 19.92
C GLU A 222 -2.02 -7.50 19.92
N GLY A 223 -2.29 -8.52 19.10
CA GLY A 223 -1.43 -9.69 18.99
C GLY A 223 -0.03 -9.41 18.45
N LEU A 224 0.11 -8.46 17.52
CA LEU A 224 1.40 -8.05 16.95
C LEU A 224 2.14 -7.03 17.84
N LEU A 225 1.44 -6.09 18.47
CA LEU A 225 2.05 -5.19 19.47
C LEU A 225 2.71 -5.98 20.61
N ARG A 226 2.02 -7.00 21.12
CA ARG A 226 2.51 -7.88 22.20
C ARG A 226 3.64 -8.83 21.76
N LEU A 227 3.97 -8.88 20.47
CA LEU A 227 4.96 -9.80 19.92
C LEU A 227 6.39 -9.22 19.98
N GLU A 228 6.58 -7.99 19.48
CA GLU A 228 7.88 -7.32 19.42
C GLU A 228 7.86 -5.87 19.95
N GLY A 229 6.70 -5.33 20.35
CA GLY A 229 6.55 -3.92 20.76
C GLY A 229 6.62 -2.91 19.62
N LYS A 230 6.52 -3.38 18.37
CA LYS A 230 6.71 -2.61 17.13
C LYS A 230 5.38 -2.26 16.44
N ARG A 231 5.42 -1.29 15.52
CA ARG A 231 4.29 -0.90 14.65
C ARG A 231 3.80 -2.08 13.79
N PRO A 232 2.56 -2.55 13.99
CA PRO A 232 2.05 -3.69 13.21
C PRO A 232 1.79 -3.32 11.75
N PHE A 233 2.29 -4.11 10.80
CA PHE A 233 1.69 -4.14 9.46
C PHE A 233 0.54 -5.16 9.44
N ILE A 234 -0.69 -4.67 9.22
CA ILE A 234 -1.87 -5.52 9.02
C ILE A 234 -2.54 -5.12 7.71
N LEU A 235 -2.90 -6.11 6.89
CA LEU A 235 -3.76 -5.94 5.73
C LEU A 235 -5.10 -6.66 5.99
N THR A 236 -6.24 -5.98 5.90
CA THR A 236 -7.58 -6.57 6.09
C THR A 236 -8.47 -6.40 4.85
N ARG A 237 -9.37 -7.38 4.62
CA ARG A 237 -10.38 -7.28 3.55
C ARG A 237 -11.64 -6.59 4.03
N SER A 238 -12.32 -7.20 5.02
CA SER A 238 -13.47 -6.60 5.67
C SER A 238 -13.04 -5.44 6.57
N THR A 239 -13.80 -4.35 6.52
CA THR A 239 -13.54 -3.10 7.24
C THR A 239 -14.85 -2.49 7.74
N PHE A 240 -14.74 -1.66 8.78
CA PHE A 240 -15.82 -0.82 9.29
C PHE A 240 -15.28 0.58 9.61
N VAL A 241 -16.15 1.51 10.03
CA VAL A 241 -15.74 2.84 10.49
C VAL A 241 -14.67 2.72 11.59
N GLY A 242 -13.50 3.32 11.36
CA GLY A 242 -12.35 3.24 12.27
C GLY A 242 -11.34 2.12 11.98
N SER A 243 -11.56 1.23 10.99
CA SER A 243 -10.61 0.16 10.64
C SER A 243 -9.18 0.66 10.35
N GLY A 244 -9.04 1.85 9.76
CA GLY A 244 -7.75 2.43 9.41
C GLY A 244 -6.84 2.80 10.60
N ARG A 245 -7.38 2.80 11.83
CA ARG A 245 -6.56 2.87 13.06
C ARG A 245 -5.73 1.60 13.29
N TYR A 246 -6.13 0.46 12.71
CA TYR A 246 -5.56 -0.85 13.03
C TYR A 246 -4.99 -1.60 11.82
N ALA A 247 -5.43 -1.29 10.59
CA ALA A 247 -5.04 -2.04 9.40
C ALA A 247 -5.08 -1.21 8.11
N ALA A 248 -4.18 -1.55 7.18
CA ALA A 248 -4.25 -1.24 5.77
C ALA A 248 -5.34 -2.07 5.06
N HIS A 249 -5.74 -1.65 3.87
CA HIS A 249 -6.75 -2.33 3.05
C HIS A 249 -6.26 -2.53 1.60
N TRP A 250 -6.88 -3.46 0.87
CA TRP A 250 -6.76 -3.54 -0.58
C TRP A 250 -8.14 -3.80 -1.20
N THR A 251 -8.36 -3.33 -2.44
CA THR A 251 -9.66 -3.33 -3.15
C THR A 251 -10.34 -4.70 -3.35
N GLY A 252 -9.78 -5.79 -2.83
CA GLY A 252 -10.31 -7.14 -2.93
C GLY A 252 -9.92 -7.85 -4.22
N ASP A 253 -10.73 -8.84 -4.59
CA ASP A 253 -10.47 -9.77 -5.69
C ASP A 253 -10.84 -9.14 -7.05
N ASN A 254 -10.08 -8.13 -7.49
CA ASN A 254 -10.27 -7.43 -8.76
C ASN A 254 -9.92 -8.29 -10.00
N LYS A 255 -10.14 -7.76 -11.21
CA LYS A 255 -9.78 -8.42 -12.47
C LYS A 255 -8.71 -7.67 -13.25
N GLY A 256 -7.95 -8.38 -14.08
CA GLY A 256 -7.05 -7.84 -15.09
C GLY A 256 -7.80 -7.24 -16.27
N THR A 257 -8.56 -6.16 -16.03
CA THR A 257 -9.22 -5.37 -17.08
C THR A 257 -8.86 -3.89 -16.98
N TRP A 258 -9.05 -3.17 -18.09
CA TRP A 258 -8.94 -1.71 -18.12
C TRP A 258 -10.00 -1.00 -17.27
N ASP A 259 -11.08 -1.69 -16.90
CA ASP A 259 -12.19 -1.12 -16.12
C ASP A 259 -11.86 -1.18 -14.64
N ASP A 260 -11.38 -2.32 -14.15
CA ASP A 260 -10.82 -2.49 -12.81
C ASP A 260 -9.61 -1.54 -12.57
N LEU A 261 -8.77 -1.33 -13.59
CA LEU A 261 -7.70 -0.32 -13.55
C LEU A 261 -8.26 1.09 -13.25
N ARG A 262 -9.42 1.46 -13.80
CA ARG A 262 -10.09 2.75 -13.53
C ARG A 262 -10.79 2.77 -12.16
N TYR A 263 -11.47 1.67 -11.79
CA TYR A 263 -12.15 1.55 -10.50
C TYR A 263 -11.18 1.58 -9.32
N SER A 264 -9.92 1.16 -9.52
CA SER A 264 -8.85 1.24 -8.51
C SER A 264 -8.67 2.66 -7.94
N ILE A 265 -8.70 3.69 -8.79
CA ILE A 265 -8.50 5.10 -8.39
C ILE A 265 -9.69 5.55 -7.52
N SER A 266 -10.92 5.31 -8.00
CA SER A 266 -12.13 5.70 -7.27
C SER A 266 -12.21 5.00 -5.90
N THR A 267 -11.81 3.72 -5.84
CA THR A 267 -11.82 2.94 -4.60
C THR A 267 -10.72 3.41 -3.63
N MET A 268 -9.51 3.69 -4.12
CA MET A 268 -8.41 4.27 -3.34
C MET A 268 -8.81 5.63 -2.72
N LEU A 269 -9.43 6.50 -3.51
CA LEU A 269 -9.89 7.81 -3.03
C LEU A 269 -11.00 7.69 -1.97
N ASN A 270 -11.97 6.78 -2.18
CA ASN A 270 -13.02 6.49 -1.22
C ASN A 270 -12.44 5.98 0.12
N PHE A 271 -11.53 5.00 0.10
CA PHE A 271 -10.90 4.50 1.33
C PHE A 271 -10.01 5.52 2.03
N GLY A 272 -9.41 6.46 1.28
CA GLY A 272 -8.83 7.67 1.84
C GLY A 272 -9.84 8.46 2.67
N ILE A 273 -10.99 8.81 2.10
CA ILE A 273 -12.09 9.51 2.79
C ILE A 273 -12.65 8.71 3.98
N PHE A 274 -12.65 7.37 3.91
CA PHE A 274 -13.07 6.49 5.01
C PHE A 274 -12.06 6.40 6.17
N GLY A 275 -10.96 7.16 6.13
CA GLY A 275 -9.92 7.14 7.16
C GLY A 275 -9.02 5.92 7.10
N VAL A 276 -8.91 5.26 5.94
CA VAL A 276 -8.03 4.10 5.68
C VAL A 276 -6.99 4.51 4.61
N PRO A 277 -6.03 5.39 4.95
CA PRO A 277 -5.14 6.02 3.96
C PRO A 277 -4.16 5.05 3.31
N MET A 278 -3.83 3.94 3.98
CA MET A 278 -2.95 2.90 3.46
C MET A 278 -3.75 1.86 2.67
N VAL A 279 -4.09 2.22 1.43
CA VAL A 279 -4.93 1.44 0.52
C VAL A 279 -4.33 1.35 -0.89
N GLY A 280 -4.71 0.33 -1.64
CA GLY A 280 -4.38 0.16 -3.06
C GLY A 280 -5.09 -1.03 -3.69
N SER A 281 -4.83 -1.26 -4.97
CA SER A 281 -5.43 -2.36 -5.73
C SER A 281 -4.39 -3.37 -6.17
N ASP A 282 -4.76 -4.65 -6.25
CA ASP A 282 -3.86 -5.70 -6.77
C ASP A 282 -3.45 -5.37 -8.21
N ILE A 283 -2.15 -5.16 -8.40
CA ILE A 283 -1.55 -4.66 -9.64
C ILE A 283 -1.58 -5.75 -10.70
N CYS A 284 -1.86 -5.32 -11.95
CA CYS A 284 -2.19 -6.16 -13.10
C CYS A 284 -3.51 -6.97 -12.96
N GLY A 285 -4.05 -7.11 -11.75
CA GLY A 285 -5.34 -7.73 -11.47
C GLY A 285 -5.22 -9.15 -10.92
N PHE A 286 -6.16 -9.55 -10.07
CA PHE A 286 -6.16 -10.85 -9.40
C PHE A 286 -6.78 -11.97 -10.26
N TYR A 287 -7.91 -11.71 -10.91
CA TYR A 287 -8.64 -12.62 -11.81
C TYR A 287 -8.58 -12.20 -13.30
N PRO A 288 -9.00 -13.08 -14.24
CA PRO A 288 -8.24 -13.46 -15.45
C PRO A 288 -6.75 -13.05 -15.59
N ALA A 289 -6.16 -13.47 -16.71
CA ALA A 289 -4.81 -13.07 -17.11
C ALA A 289 -4.77 -11.61 -17.59
N PRO A 290 -3.83 -10.77 -17.12
CA PRO A 290 -3.57 -9.47 -17.73
C PRO A 290 -2.97 -9.61 -19.12
N THR A 291 -3.13 -8.59 -19.96
CA THR A 291 -2.25 -8.38 -21.11
C THR A 291 -0.95 -7.71 -20.66
N GLU A 292 0.14 -7.94 -21.39
CA GLU A 292 1.43 -7.26 -21.18
C GLU A 292 1.25 -5.72 -21.13
N GLU A 293 0.51 -5.17 -22.09
CA GLU A 293 0.15 -3.75 -22.18
C GLU A 293 -0.60 -3.25 -20.92
N LEU A 294 -1.63 -3.98 -20.47
CA LEU A 294 -2.37 -3.62 -19.25
C LEU A 294 -1.45 -3.66 -18.03
N CYS A 295 -0.58 -4.66 -17.93
CA CYS A 295 0.32 -4.81 -16.79
C CYS A 295 1.41 -3.70 -16.76
N ASN A 296 1.88 -3.23 -17.91
CA ASN A 296 2.73 -2.03 -18.02
C ASN A 296 2.00 -0.80 -17.43
N ARG A 297 0.77 -0.51 -17.89
CA ARG A 297 -0.01 0.64 -17.40
C ARG A 297 -0.43 0.51 -15.93
N TRP A 298 -0.67 -0.72 -15.46
CA TRP A 298 -1.02 -0.96 -14.06
C TRP A 298 0.19 -0.80 -13.13
N ILE A 299 1.41 -1.20 -13.50
CA ILE A 299 2.57 -0.90 -12.64
C ILE A 299 2.96 0.58 -12.67
N GLU A 300 2.80 1.24 -13.83
CA GLU A 300 2.95 2.69 -13.97
C GLU A 300 2.06 3.44 -12.97
N LEU A 301 0.76 3.12 -12.90
CA LEU A 301 -0.18 3.68 -11.92
C LEU A 301 0.08 3.17 -10.49
N GLY A 302 0.21 1.85 -10.34
CA GLY A 302 0.22 1.16 -9.06
C GLY A 302 1.47 1.42 -8.21
N ALA A 303 2.56 1.89 -8.82
CA ALA A 303 3.70 2.45 -8.10
C ALA A 303 3.34 3.69 -7.25
N PHE A 304 2.20 4.35 -7.51
CA PHE A 304 1.73 5.55 -6.80
C PHE A 304 0.54 5.31 -5.88
N TYR A 305 0.02 4.08 -5.74
CA TYR A 305 -0.92 3.75 -4.66
C TYR A 305 -0.22 3.84 -3.29
N PRO A 306 -0.88 4.29 -2.21
CA PRO A 306 -0.33 4.21 -0.85
C PRO A 306 0.17 2.80 -0.50
N PHE A 307 -0.68 1.77 -0.65
CA PHE A 307 -0.29 0.36 -0.62
C PHE A 307 -0.08 -0.18 -2.04
N SER A 308 1.12 -0.64 -2.37
CA SER A 308 1.50 -1.10 -3.71
C SER A 308 1.85 -2.59 -3.68
N ARG A 309 1.03 -3.43 -4.36
CA ARG A 309 1.17 -4.89 -4.39
C ARG A 309 0.78 -5.46 -5.75
N ASP A 310 1.64 -6.29 -6.33
CA ASP A 310 1.28 -7.26 -7.37
C ASP A 310 0.76 -8.55 -6.71
N HIS A 311 -0.42 -9.01 -7.11
CA HIS A 311 -1.00 -10.27 -6.62
C HIS A 311 -1.97 -10.88 -7.63
N ALA A 312 -1.85 -12.20 -7.82
CA ALA A 312 -2.65 -13.00 -8.76
C ALA A 312 -3.34 -14.17 -8.06
N ASN A 313 -4.48 -14.60 -8.59
CA ASN A 313 -5.13 -15.84 -8.16
C ASN A 313 -4.25 -17.06 -8.49
N PHE A 314 -4.39 -18.15 -7.72
CA PHE A 314 -3.66 -19.41 -7.97
C PHE A 314 -3.90 -20.01 -9.37
N TYR A 315 -5.05 -19.73 -9.98
CA TYR A 315 -5.40 -20.19 -11.33
C TYR A 315 -5.08 -19.16 -12.44
N SER A 316 -4.67 -17.94 -12.08
CA SER A 316 -4.20 -16.94 -13.06
C SER A 316 -2.77 -17.28 -13.52
N PRO A 317 -2.35 -16.88 -14.73
CA PRO A 317 -0.96 -16.99 -15.15
C PRO A 317 0.01 -16.24 -14.23
N ARG A 318 1.30 -16.54 -14.40
CA ARG A 318 2.37 -15.75 -13.79
C ARG A 318 2.39 -14.34 -14.38
N GLN A 319 2.41 -13.34 -13.51
CA GLN A 319 2.38 -11.93 -13.89
C GLN A 319 3.42 -11.07 -13.18
N GLU A 320 4.33 -11.68 -12.40
CA GLU A 320 5.34 -10.95 -11.64
C GLU A 320 6.08 -9.96 -12.56
N LEU A 321 6.38 -8.76 -12.09
CA LEU A 321 6.83 -7.63 -12.95
C LEU A 321 8.07 -7.88 -13.84
N TYR A 322 8.81 -8.98 -13.64
CA TYR A 322 9.91 -9.43 -14.48
C TYR A 322 9.53 -10.38 -15.63
N GLN A 323 8.29 -10.91 -15.67
CA GLN A 323 7.83 -11.89 -16.67
C GLN A 323 7.85 -11.32 -18.10
N TRP A 324 7.64 -10.01 -18.25
CA TRP A 324 7.77 -9.29 -19.51
C TRP A 324 8.87 -8.23 -19.44
N LYS A 325 9.69 -8.13 -20.49
CA LYS A 325 10.77 -7.12 -20.56
C LYS A 325 10.22 -5.69 -20.53
N SER A 326 9.07 -5.46 -21.15
CA SER A 326 8.36 -4.17 -21.18
C SER A 326 7.90 -3.76 -19.77
N VAL A 327 7.12 -4.62 -19.10
CA VAL A 327 6.62 -4.40 -17.73
C VAL A 327 7.79 -4.15 -16.77
N ALA A 328 8.91 -4.86 -16.94
CA ALA A 328 10.11 -4.65 -16.14
C ALA A 328 10.75 -3.26 -16.33
N ILE A 329 10.61 -2.63 -17.50
CA ILE A 329 11.05 -1.23 -17.73
C ILE A 329 10.08 -0.27 -17.05
N SER A 330 8.77 -0.38 -17.30
CA SER A 330 7.74 0.43 -16.62
C SER A 330 7.86 0.34 -15.10
N ALA A 331 8.08 -0.86 -14.57
CA ALA A 331 8.29 -1.13 -13.15
C ALA A 331 9.54 -0.43 -12.60
N ARG A 332 10.70 -0.53 -13.27
CA ARG A 332 11.92 0.17 -12.82
C ARG A 332 11.77 1.68 -12.84
N ASN A 333 11.09 2.24 -13.86
CA ASN A 333 10.85 3.67 -13.95
C ASN A 333 9.92 4.15 -12.81
N ALA A 334 8.73 3.54 -12.70
CA ALA A 334 7.70 3.98 -11.77
C ALA A 334 8.03 3.65 -10.30
N LEU A 335 8.51 2.43 -10.00
CA LEU A 335 8.97 2.09 -8.65
C LEU A 335 10.27 2.82 -8.29
N GLY A 336 11.16 3.07 -9.26
CA GLY A 336 12.35 3.90 -9.04
C GLY A 336 11.97 5.31 -8.55
N MET A 337 10.96 5.92 -9.16
CA MET A 337 10.42 7.20 -8.67
C MET A 337 9.72 7.06 -7.31
N ARG A 338 8.90 6.02 -7.09
CA ARG A 338 8.30 5.74 -5.77
C ARG A 338 9.36 5.66 -4.66
N TYR A 339 10.47 4.97 -4.91
CA TYR A 339 11.54 4.80 -3.92
C TYR A 339 12.30 6.09 -3.62
N LYS A 340 12.37 7.04 -4.56
CA LYS A 340 12.84 8.40 -4.30
C LYS A 340 11.83 9.21 -3.47
N LEU A 341 10.53 9.02 -3.72
CA LEU A 341 9.42 9.69 -3.03
C LEU A 341 9.06 9.09 -1.66
N LEU A 342 9.75 8.05 -1.18
CA LEU A 342 9.44 7.41 0.11
C LEU A 342 9.39 8.39 1.30
N PRO A 343 10.28 9.39 1.45
CA PRO A 343 10.19 10.35 2.55
C PRO A 343 8.93 11.22 2.49
N TYR A 344 8.53 11.66 1.28
CA TYR A 344 7.28 12.38 1.06
C TYR A 344 6.06 11.50 1.41
N LEU A 345 5.99 10.28 0.86
CA LEU A 345 4.90 9.32 1.16
C LEU A 345 4.81 8.97 2.65
N TYR A 346 5.95 8.88 3.34
CA TYR A 346 6.00 8.64 4.78
C TYR A 346 5.55 9.86 5.60
N THR A 347 5.91 11.07 5.16
CA THR A 347 5.43 12.32 5.77
C THR A 347 3.93 12.53 5.55
N LEU A 348 3.38 12.09 4.41
CA LEU A 348 1.93 12.04 4.19
C LEU A 348 1.25 10.98 5.07
N SER A 349 1.95 9.90 5.44
CA SER A 349 1.44 8.92 6.40
C SER A 349 1.39 9.52 7.81
N TYR A 350 2.34 10.38 8.16
CA TYR A 350 2.31 11.18 9.39
C TYR A 350 1.19 12.24 9.37
N GLU A 351 1.01 13.00 8.27
CA GLU A 351 -0.11 13.94 8.11
C GLU A 351 -1.46 13.21 8.28
N ALA A 352 -1.59 12.01 7.71
CA ALA A 352 -2.78 11.18 7.87
C ALA A 352 -2.99 10.69 9.32
N HIS A 353 -1.93 10.33 10.04
CA HIS A 353 -2.00 9.92 11.45
C HIS A 353 -2.48 11.05 12.37
N ILE A 354 -1.99 12.28 12.17
CA ILE A 354 -2.28 13.42 13.07
C ILE A 354 -3.49 14.27 12.65
N THR A 355 -3.93 14.22 11.38
CA THR A 355 -5.06 15.03 10.87
C THR A 355 -6.21 14.22 10.25
N GLY A 356 -6.00 12.95 9.92
CA GLY A 356 -6.92 12.16 9.10
C GLY A 356 -6.89 12.48 7.60
N ALA A 357 -6.08 13.44 7.14
CA ALA A 357 -5.99 13.79 5.72
C ALA A 357 -5.40 12.62 4.88
N PRO A 358 -6.04 12.16 3.78
CA PRO A 358 -5.62 10.94 3.09
C PRO A 358 -4.21 11.01 2.48
N ILE A 359 -3.52 9.89 2.24
CA ILE A 359 -2.26 9.91 1.48
C ILE A 359 -2.52 10.23 -0.01
N ALA A 360 -3.49 9.54 -0.61
CA ALA A 360 -4.00 9.84 -1.95
C ALA A 360 -5.33 10.61 -1.85
N ARG A 361 -5.41 11.80 -2.45
CA ARG A 361 -6.53 12.75 -2.32
C ARG A 361 -7.20 13.03 -3.68
N PRO A 362 -8.53 13.22 -3.73
CA PRO A 362 -9.18 13.86 -4.88
C PRO A 362 -8.62 15.27 -5.10
N LEU A 363 -8.54 15.76 -6.34
CA LEU A 363 -7.96 17.09 -6.61
C LEU A 363 -8.71 18.22 -5.88
N PHE A 364 -10.02 18.08 -5.66
CA PHE A 364 -10.83 19.07 -4.94
C PHE A 364 -10.47 19.23 -3.46
N PHE A 365 -9.61 18.37 -2.88
CA PHE A 365 -9.06 18.59 -1.52
C PHE A 365 -8.02 19.73 -1.48
N THR A 366 -7.32 20.00 -2.58
CA THR A 366 -6.44 21.19 -2.73
C THR A 366 -7.20 22.32 -3.43
N PHE A 367 -7.96 21.99 -4.47
CA PHE A 367 -8.62 22.94 -5.35
C PHE A 367 -10.12 23.02 -5.05
N THR A 368 -10.48 23.43 -3.84
CA THR A 368 -11.85 23.39 -3.31
C THR A 368 -12.87 24.17 -4.15
N ASN A 369 -12.44 25.29 -4.76
CA ASN A 369 -13.32 26.19 -5.52
C ASN A 369 -13.49 25.74 -6.99
N GLU A 370 -12.71 24.77 -7.46
CA GLU A 370 -12.69 24.32 -8.85
C GLU A 370 -13.74 23.23 -9.10
N THR A 371 -15.00 23.62 -9.25
CA THR A 371 -16.16 22.72 -9.38
C THR A 371 -16.03 21.67 -10.50
N LYS A 372 -15.27 21.97 -11.57
CA LYS A 372 -14.94 21.01 -12.65
C LYS A 372 -14.23 19.75 -12.15
N LEU A 373 -13.58 19.81 -10.99
CA LEU A 373 -12.79 18.71 -10.42
C LEU A 373 -13.61 17.76 -9.53
N TYR A 374 -14.83 18.14 -9.14
CA TYR A 374 -15.63 17.38 -8.17
C TYR A 374 -15.99 15.97 -8.68
N GLY A 375 -16.20 15.83 -10.00
CA GLY A 375 -16.46 14.54 -10.65
C GLY A 375 -15.21 13.83 -11.21
N LEU A 376 -14.00 14.32 -10.93
CA LEU A 376 -12.77 13.80 -11.57
C LEU A 376 -12.25 12.53 -10.87
N SER A 377 -12.47 11.37 -11.51
CA SER A 377 -12.07 10.05 -11.03
C SER A 377 -10.90 9.40 -11.79
N LYS A 378 -10.26 10.16 -12.69
CA LYS A 378 -9.17 9.68 -13.59
C LYS A 378 -7.77 10.14 -13.18
N GLN A 379 -7.67 11.05 -12.22
CA GLN A 379 -6.45 11.66 -11.69
C GLN A 379 -6.58 11.73 -10.17
N PHE A 380 -5.45 11.77 -9.46
CA PHE A 380 -5.42 11.99 -8.01
C PHE A 380 -4.18 12.78 -7.60
N LEU A 381 -4.20 13.35 -6.40
CA LEU A 381 -3.04 13.94 -5.75
C LEU A 381 -2.44 12.92 -4.76
N LEU A 382 -1.12 12.89 -4.63
CA LEU A 382 -0.44 12.43 -3.44
C LEU A 382 -0.15 13.65 -2.57
N GLY A 383 -0.75 13.68 -1.38
CA GLY A 383 -0.76 14.87 -0.52
C GLY A 383 -1.49 16.04 -1.18
N LYS A 384 -0.94 17.25 -1.06
CA LYS A 384 -1.53 18.48 -1.60
C LYS A 384 -1.01 18.85 -3.00
N SER A 385 0.19 18.39 -3.37
CA SER A 385 0.98 19.03 -4.42
C SER A 385 1.49 18.12 -5.55
N LEU A 386 1.28 16.79 -5.50
CA LEU A 386 1.82 15.88 -6.52
C LEU A 386 0.71 15.13 -7.27
N MET A 387 0.37 15.59 -8.47
CA MET A 387 -0.70 15.00 -9.30
C MET A 387 -0.21 13.81 -10.12
N VAL A 388 -0.98 12.72 -10.12
CA VAL A 388 -0.74 11.51 -10.91
C VAL A 388 -1.82 11.37 -11.99
N SER A 389 -1.37 11.23 -13.24
CA SER A 389 -2.18 11.19 -14.45
C SER A 389 -1.85 9.94 -15.28
N PRO A 390 -2.51 8.80 -15.01
CA PRO A 390 -2.25 7.51 -15.66
C PRO A 390 -2.94 7.33 -17.02
N VAL A 391 -2.40 6.44 -17.86
CA VAL A 391 -3.09 5.95 -19.06
C VAL A 391 -4.08 4.84 -18.67
N LEU A 392 -5.36 5.06 -18.97
CA LEU A 392 -6.49 4.26 -18.47
C LEU A 392 -7.28 3.51 -19.55
N HIS A 393 -6.80 3.52 -20.79
CA HIS A 393 -7.45 2.89 -21.93
C HIS A 393 -6.41 2.26 -22.87
N ARG A 394 -6.81 1.17 -23.52
CA ARG A 394 -5.98 0.38 -24.44
C ARG A 394 -5.52 1.17 -25.67
N ASN A 395 -4.33 0.86 -26.18
CA ASN A 395 -3.70 1.42 -27.37
C ASN A 395 -3.64 2.96 -27.32
N LYS A 396 -3.19 3.51 -26.19
CA LYS A 396 -2.98 4.95 -25.99
C LYS A 396 -1.53 5.27 -25.66
N THR A 397 -1.00 6.24 -26.43
CA THR A 397 0.31 6.89 -26.30
C THR A 397 0.18 8.37 -25.91
N GLU A 398 -1.05 8.84 -25.69
CA GLU A 398 -1.41 10.21 -25.32
C GLU A 398 -2.47 10.17 -24.22
N LEU A 399 -2.55 11.24 -23.41
CA LEU A 399 -3.52 11.37 -22.33
C LEU A 399 -4.10 12.79 -22.26
N LYS A 400 -5.42 12.92 -22.22
CA LYS A 400 -6.08 14.20 -21.89
C LYS A 400 -6.17 14.36 -20.36
N VAL A 401 -5.45 15.34 -19.84
CA VAL A 401 -5.30 15.63 -18.40
C VAL A 401 -5.99 16.94 -18.07
N LEU A 402 -6.85 16.96 -17.04
CA LEU A 402 -7.47 18.18 -16.52
C LEU A 402 -6.49 18.87 -15.56
N PHE A 403 -5.97 20.04 -15.92
CA PHE A 403 -5.01 20.81 -15.13
C PHE A 403 -5.68 21.98 -14.39
N PRO A 404 -5.75 21.95 -13.05
CA PRO A 404 -6.17 23.10 -12.22
C PRO A 404 -5.25 24.31 -12.42
N PRO A 405 -5.70 25.54 -12.04
CA PRO A 405 -4.92 26.76 -12.24
C PRO A 405 -3.57 26.75 -11.53
N GLY A 406 -2.55 27.36 -12.15
CA GLY A 406 -1.18 27.44 -11.67
C GLY A 406 -0.18 26.66 -12.54
N THR A 407 1.05 26.58 -12.05
CA THR A 407 2.18 25.91 -12.70
C THR A 407 2.36 24.48 -12.19
N TRP A 408 2.69 23.57 -13.11
CA TRP A 408 2.85 22.14 -12.89
C TRP A 408 4.12 21.62 -13.59
N TYR A 409 5.08 21.09 -12.84
CA TYR A 409 6.36 20.57 -13.33
C TYR A 409 6.36 19.05 -13.39
N ASN A 410 6.79 18.43 -14.49
CA ASN A 410 6.86 16.98 -14.58
C ASN A 410 7.96 16.41 -13.66
N LEU A 411 7.63 15.43 -12.82
CA LEU A 411 8.57 14.89 -11.83
C LEU A 411 9.65 13.98 -12.44
N PHE A 412 9.36 13.35 -13.60
CA PHE A 412 10.33 12.53 -14.32
C PHE A 412 11.28 13.36 -15.18
N ASP A 413 10.85 14.56 -15.60
CA ASP A 413 11.64 15.52 -16.36
C ASP A 413 11.27 16.95 -15.94
N MET A 414 11.99 17.47 -14.94
CA MET A 414 11.68 18.75 -14.29
C MET A 414 11.92 19.97 -15.18
N THR A 415 12.48 19.80 -16.39
CA THR A 415 12.48 20.85 -17.41
C THR A 415 11.07 21.11 -17.92
N LYS A 416 10.21 20.08 -18.01
CA LYS A 416 8.89 20.15 -18.64
C LYS A 416 7.84 20.75 -17.73
N VAL A 417 7.23 21.85 -18.20
CA VAL A 417 6.27 22.63 -17.42
C VAL A 417 4.96 22.85 -18.18
N VAL A 418 3.85 22.72 -17.46
CA VAL A 418 2.49 23.10 -17.88
C VAL A 418 2.06 24.31 -17.04
N VAL A 419 1.49 25.33 -17.69
CA VAL A 419 0.96 26.54 -17.04
C VAL A 419 -0.52 26.66 -17.36
N SER A 420 -1.38 26.69 -16.35
CA SER A 420 -2.83 26.75 -16.49
C SER A 420 -3.39 28.04 -15.92
N LYS A 421 -4.04 28.88 -16.75
CA LYS A 421 -4.77 30.07 -16.26
C LYS A 421 -6.11 29.73 -15.61
N ALA A 422 -6.73 28.62 -16.03
CA ALA A 422 -8.05 28.16 -15.59
C ALA A 422 -8.18 26.64 -15.84
N SER A 423 -8.97 25.92 -15.04
CA SER A 423 -9.16 24.46 -15.20
C SER A 423 -9.59 24.07 -16.62
N HIS A 424 -8.69 23.43 -17.37
CA HIS A 424 -8.87 22.98 -18.75
C HIS A 424 -8.17 21.64 -19.02
N TYR A 425 -8.55 20.96 -20.09
CA TYR A 425 -7.91 19.72 -20.53
C TYR A 425 -6.75 20.01 -21.49
N LEU A 426 -5.57 19.47 -21.20
CA LEU A 426 -4.40 19.46 -22.09
C LEU A 426 -4.13 18.01 -22.55
N SER A 427 -3.72 17.82 -23.81
CA SER A 427 -3.18 16.54 -24.28
C SER A 427 -1.69 16.47 -23.93
N LEU A 428 -1.27 15.39 -23.27
CA LEU A 428 0.14 15.09 -22.97
C LEU A 428 0.58 13.81 -23.68
N ASP A 429 1.86 13.77 -24.06
CA ASP A 429 2.55 12.52 -24.38
C ASP A 429 2.49 11.55 -23.20
N ALA A 430 2.11 10.31 -23.49
CA ALA A 430 2.11 9.21 -22.53
C ALA A 430 2.47 7.89 -23.22
N PRO A 431 3.66 7.75 -23.83
CA PRO A 431 4.12 6.49 -24.42
C PRO A 431 4.23 5.39 -23.35
N LEU A 432 4.47 4.14 -23.78
CA LEU A 432 4.73 3.05 -22.84
C LEU A 432 6.00 3.35 -22.02
N HIS A 433 6.06 2.91 -20.76
CA HIS A 433 7.15 3.18 -19.80
C HIS A 433 7.21 4.61 -19.25
N VAL A 434 6.24 5.47 -19.59
CA VAL A 434 6.08 6.83 -19.07
C VAL A 434 4.70 7.00 -18.45
N ILE A 435 4.68 7.53 -17.22
CA ILE A 435 3.48 8.01 -16.54
C ILE A 435 3.64 9.49 -16.21
N ASN A 436 2.59 10.28 -16.48
CA ASN A 436 2.58 11.70 -16.19
C ASN A 436 2.35 11.94 -14.69
N VAL A 437 3.36 12.47 -14.01
CA VAL A 437 3.31 12.86 -12.60
C VAL A 437 3.85 14.28 -12.48
N HIS A 438 3.08 15.19 -11.89
CA HIS A 438 3.37 16.63 -11.89
C HIS A 438 3.36 17.23 -10.48
N LEU A 439 4.42 17.96 -10.14
CA LEU A 439 4.56 18.76 -8.94
C LEU A 439 3.95 20.15 -9.17
N TYR A 440 2.98 20.53 -8.33
CA TYR A 440 2.39 21.87 -8.31
C TYR A 440 3.38 22.91 -7.79
N GLN A 441 3.18 24.18 -8.17
CA GLN A 441 3.85 25.35 -7.58
C GLN A 441 3.70 25.45 -6.04
N ASN A 442 4.53 26.31 -5.43
CA ASN A 442 4.52 26.69 -4.02
C ASN A 442 4.76 25.51 -3.06
N ALA A 443 5.43 24.45 -3.53
CA ALA A 443 5.65 23.21 -2.80
C ALA A 443 7.14 22.92 -2.61
N ILE A 444 7.47 22.24 -1.51
CA ILE A 444 8.79 21.62 -1.31
C ILE A 444 8.59 20.14 -1.01
N ILE A 445 9.19 19.26 -1.79
CA ILE A 445 9.13 17.81 -1.55
C ILE A 445 10.52 17.24 -1.20
N PRO A 446 10.64 16.47 -0.10
CA PRO A 446 11.85 15.73 0.22
C PRO A 446 11.90 14.42 -0.58
N MET A 447 12.94 14.27 -1.38
CA MET A 447 13.25 13.04 -2.11
C MET A 447 14.57 12.45 -1.60
N GLN A 448 14.72 11.13 -1.68
CA GLN A 448 15.99 10.42 -1.46
C GLN A 448 16.52 9.84 -2.78
N ARG A 449 17.77 9.35 -2.82
CA ARG A 449 18.32 8.73 -4.04
C ARG A 449 17.56 7.45 -4.45
N GLY A 450 16.90 6.80 -3.49
CA GLY A 450 16.19 5.53 -3.66
C GLY A 450 17.07 4.31 -3.33
N GLY A 451 16.62 3.11 -3.72
CA GLY A 451 17.31 1.85 -3.46
C GLY A 451 16.50 0.65 -3.92
N LEU A 452 16.99 -0.57 -3.69
CA LEU A 452 16.22 -1.80 -3.96
C LEU A 452 15.33 -2.21 -2.78
N ILE A 453 15.69 -1.79 -1.56
CA ILE A 453 14.87 -1.95 -0.34
C ILE A 453 14.82 -0.65 0.46
N THR A 454 13.74 -0.46 1.22
CA THR A 454 13.49 0.74 2.05
C THR A 454 14.60 0.98 3.08
N LYS A 455 15.14 -0.10 3.67
CA LYS A 455 16.25 -0.12 4.65
C LYS A 455 17.57 0.47 4.11
N GLU A 456 17.75 0.49 2.79
CA GLU A 456 18.87 1.13 2.09
C GLU A 456 18.48 2.55 1.68
N ALA A 457 17.33 2.72 1.02
CA ALA A 457 16.85 4.01 0.53
C ALA A 457 16.80 5.07 1.65
N ARG A 458 16.29 4.71 2.85
CA ARG A 458 16.21 5.58 4.04
C ARG A 458 17.55 6.11 4.54
N LYS A 459 18.69 5.53 4.11
CA LYS A 459 20.04 5.98 4.45
C LYS A 459 20.70 6.85 3.38
N THR A 460 20.06 7.02 2.23
CA THR A 460 20.63 7.84 1.15
C THR A 460 20.43 9.34 1.42
N PRO A 461 21.30 10.22 0.89
CA PRO A 461 21.12 11.66 1.01
C PRO A 461 19.79 12.17 0.41
N PHE A 462 19.37 13.33 0.89
CA PHE A 462 18.15 14.01 0.47
C PHE A 462 18.40 15.01 -0.66
N THR A 463 17.51 15.00 -1.64
CA THR A 463 17.28 16.10 -2.59
C THR A 463 16.01 16.82 -2.16
N LEU A 464 16.06 18.14 -1.98
CA LEU A 464 14.85 18.95 -1.85
C LEU A 464 14.47 19.50 -3.22
N VAL A 465 13.21 19.34 -3.63
CA VAL A 465 12.68 19.95 -4.86
C VAL A 465 11.68 21.02 -4.47
N VAL A 466 12.01 22.27 -4.77
CA VAL A 466 11.21 23.49 -4.52
C VAL A 466 10.56 23.93 -5.83
N SER A 467 9.28 24.29 -5.80
CA SER A 467 8.57 24.84 -6.95
C SER A 467 8.00 26.23 -6.64
N PHE A 468 8.21 27.18 -7.55
CA PHE A 468 7.53 28.46 -7.58
C PHE A 468 6.55 28.53 -8.77
N PRO A 469 5.68 29.55 -8.88
CA PRO A 469 4.90 29.80 -10.09
C PRO A 469 5.83 30.31 -11.20
N LEU A 470 5.60 29.89 -12.44
CA LEU A 470 6.44 30.30 -13.57
C LEU A 470 6.35 31.83 -13.80
N GLY A 471 7.48 32.52 -13.92
CA GLY A 471 7.54 33.98 -14.05
C GLY A 471 7.16 34.77 -12.77
N ALA A 472 7.19 34.14 -11.59
CA ALA A 472 6.91 34.83 -10.34
C ALA A 472 8.10 35.68 -9.85
N LYS A 473 7.93 37.01 -9.82
CA LYS A 473 8.87 37.95 -9.19
C LYS A 473 8.92 37.84 -7.66
N SER A 474 7.84 37.30 -7.07
CA SER A 474 7.67 37.09 -5.63
C SER A 474 6.82 35.86 -5.38
N GLY A 475 7.22 34.98 -4.46
CA GLY A 475 6.46 33.79 -4.10
C GLY A 475 7.02 33.03 -2.92
N GLU A 476 6.16 32.30 -2.21
CA GLU A 476 6.52 31.36 -1.16
C GLU A 476 6.31 29.91 -1.62
N ALA A 477 7.18 29.01 -1.17
CA ALA A 477 6.99 27.57 -1.25
C ALA A 477 7.20 26.93 0.13
N ARG A 478 6.42 25.91 0.46
CA ARG A 478 6.49 25.22 1.76
C ARG A 478 6.41 23.70 1.61
N GLY A 479 7.01 22.99 2.55
CA GLY A 479 6.99 21.53 2.63
C GLY A 479 7.42 21.04 4.00
N ASN A 480 7.43 19.72 4.19
CA ASN A 480 7.81 19.10 5.45
C ASN A 480 8.40 17.70 5.26
N LEU A 481 9.04 17.21 6.32
CA LEU A 481 9.63 15.89 6.42
C LEU A 481 9.47 15.36 7.85
N PHE A 482 8.81 14.21 8.00
CA PHE A 482 8.78 13.45 9.24
C PHE A 482 9.78 12.28 9.19
N LEU A 483 10.58 12.14 10.24
CA LEU A 483 11.55 11.07 10.41
C LEU A 483 11.33 10.39 11.77
N ASP A 484 11.43 9.07 11.81
CA ASP A 484 11.45 8.24 13.02
C ASP A 484 12.20 6.93 12.74
N ASP A 485 12.29 6.05 13.74
CA ASP A 485 12.92 4.72 13.59
C ASP A 485 12.11 3.70 12.75
N ASP A 486 10.95 4.09 12.18
CA ASP A 486 9.90 3.25 11.56
C ASP A 486 9.32 2.09 12.41
N GLU A 487 9.89 1.83 13.58
CA GLU A 487 9.60 0.68 14.43
C GLU A 487 8.59 1.02 15.56
N LEU A 488 8.57 2.25 16.09
CA LEU A 488 7.66 2.64 17.17
C LEU A 488 6.17 2.54 16.79
N PRO A 489 5.28 1.94 17.61
CA PRO A 489 3.86 1.80 17.30
C PRO A 489 3.09 3.08 16.93
N GLU A 490 3.35 4.19 17.63
CA GLU A 490 2.67 5.47 17.46
C GLU A 490 3.65 6.50 16.87
N MET A 491 3.24 7.25 15.84
CA MET A 491 4.09 8.25 15.19
C MET A 491 4.05 9.56 16.00
N LYS A 492 4.90 9.68 17.02
CA LYS A 492 4.89 10.78 17.99
C LYS A 492 6.22 11.51 18.05
N LEU A 493 6.16 12.83 18.17
CA LEU A 493 7.26 13.73 18.54
C LEU A 493 7.46 13.77 20.07
N GLY A 494 8.51 14.46 20.54
CA GLY A 494 8.84 14.63 21.96
C GLY A 494 9.45 13.41 22.66
N ASN A 495 9.75 12.34 21.92
CA ASN A 495 10.29 11.09 22.46
C ASN A 495 11.79 10.88 22.17
N GLY A 496 12.45 11.85 21.49
CA GLY A 496 13.85 11.76 21.09
C GLY A 496 14.19 10.63 20.10
N ARG A 497 13.19 10.00 19.46
CA ARG A 497 13.31 8.93 18.44
C ARG A 497 12.67 9.31 17.09
N SER A 498 12.28 10.56 16.96
CA SER A 498 11.71 11.16 15.76
C SER A 498 12.22 12.59 15.59
N SER A 499 12.11 13.14 14.38
CA SER A 499 12.36 14.55 14.07
C SER A 499 11.30 15.04 13.09
N TYR A 500 10.88 16.29 13.23
CA TYR A 500 10.02 16.96 12.27
C TYR A 500 10.74 18.19 11.70
N ILE A 501 10.77 18.28 10.38
CA ILE A 501 11.47 19.34 9.66
C ILE A 501 10.46 20.04 8.76
N GLU A 502 10.33 21.34 8.91
CA GLU A 502 9.59 22.19 8.00
C GLU A 502 10.56 22.87 7.03
N PHE A 503 10.23 22.84 5.74
CA PHE A 503 10.99 23.52 4.71
C PHE A 503 10.22 24.72 4.20
N TYR A 504 10.94 25.82 4.03
CA TYR A 504 10.44 27.09 3.57
C TYR A 504 11.33 27.59 2.43
N ALA A 505 10.75 28.25 1.44
CA ALA A 505 11.50 28.98 0.44
C ALA A 505 10.76 30.23 -0.02
N THR A 506 11.53 31.25 -0.38
CA THR A 506 11.04 32.50 -0.98
C THR A 506 11.83 32.83 -2.23
N VAL A 507 11.14 33.29 -3.27
CA VAL A 507 11.71 34.16 -4.30
C VAL A 507 11.17 35.57 -4.08
N SER A 508 12.03 36.58 -4.10
CA SER A 508 11.66 37.99 -3.88
C SER A 508 12.80 38.92 -4.29
N GLU A 509 12.50 40.04 -4.95
CA GLU A 509 13.47 41.12 -5.24
C GLU A 509 14.74 40.67 -6.00
N GLY A 510 14.65 39.59 -6.77
CA GLY A 510 15.80 39.00 -7.46
C GLY A 510 16.67 38.09 -6.59
N ALA A 511 16.29 37.82 -5.33
CA ALA A 511 16.92 36.82 -4.48
C ALA A 511 16.05 35.55 -4.34
N VAL A 512 16.71 34.43 -4.08
CA VAL A 512 16.09 33.16 -3.66
C VAL A 512 16.67 32.77 -2.32
N LYS A 513 15.81 32.30 -1.41
CA LYS A 513 16.18 31.77 -0.09
C LYS A 513 15.44 30.45 0.16
N VAL A 514 16.13 29.45 0.70
CA VAL A 514 15.56 28.15 1.12
C VAL A 514 16.08 27.87 2.53
N TRP A 515 15.22 27.52 3.48
CA TRP A 515 15.62 27.29 4.88
C TRP A 515 14.78 26.23 5.59
N SER A 516 15.29 25.74 6.73
CA SER A 516 14.62 24.75 7.57
C SER A 516 14.22 25.28 8.96
N GLY A 517 13.01 24.92 9.39
CA GLY A 517 12.65 24.79 10.79
C GLY A 517 12.85 23.34 11.23
N VAL A 518 13.35 23.11 12.45
CA VAL A 518 13.59 21.75 12.98
C VAL A 518 13.02 21.64 14.39
N GLU A 519 12.20 20.62 14.61
CA GLU A 519 11.66 20.14 15.87
C GLU A 519 12.22 18.74 16.15
N GLU A 520 12.56 18.44 17.42
CA GLU A 520 13.13 17.15 17.85
C GLU A 520 14.36 16.70 17.03
N SER A 521 15.33 17.60 16.83
CA SER A 521 16.52 17.38 15.98
C SER A 521 17.32 16.09 16.25
N LYS A 522 17.28 15.58 17.49
CA LYS A 522 18.10 14.46 17.99
C LYS A 522 18.13 13.26 17.03
N PHE A 523 16.98 12.78 16.58
CA PHE A 523 16.93 11.56 15.77
C PHE A 523 17.61 11.75 14.40
N ALA A 524 17.30 12.84 13.68
CA ALA A 524 17.92 13.13 12.40
C ALA A 524 19.44 13.33 12.50
N LEU A 525 19.92 13.91 13.61
CA LEU A 525 21.35 14.03 13.92
C LEU A 525 22.01 12.67 14.21
N GLU A 526 21.41 11.83 15.06
CA GLU A 526 21.91 10.48 15.36
C GLU A 526 21.96 9.56 14.14
N LYS A 527 21.14 9.81 13.11
CA LYS A 527 21.20 9.08 11.83
C LYS A 527 22.18 9.66 10.81
N GLY A 528 22.77 10.83 11.06
CA GLY A 528 23.70 11.49 10.14
C GLY A 528 23.09 11.81 8.76
N LEU A 529 21.78 12.04 8.69
CA LEU A 529 21.08 12.26 7.43
C LEU A 529 21.38 13.68 6.90
N ILE A 530 21.73 13.80 5.62
CA ILE A 530 22.09 15.09 4.97
C ILE A 530 21.20 15.40 3.77
N VAL A 531 21.01 16.69 3.49
CA VAL A 531 20.61 17.21 2.17
C VAL A 531 21.87 17.36 1.32
N GLU A 532 21.95 16.63 0.20
CA GLU A 532 23.08 16.70 -0.75
C GLU A 532 22.94 17.82 -1.80
N LYS A 533 21.68 18.21 -2.08
CA LYS A 533 21.34 19.18 -3.13
C LYS A 533 19.94 19.75 -2.98
N VAL A 534 19.74 20.93 -3.55
CA VAL A 534 18.42 21.56 -3.71
C VAL A 534 18.19 21.85 -5.19
N VAL A 535 17.01 21.47 -5.70
CA VAL A 535 16.51 21.82 -7.03
C VAL A 535 15.40 22.84 -6.85
N VAL A 536 15.46 23.97 -7.55
CA VAL A 536 14.42 25.02 -7.53
C VAL A 536 13.89 25.25 -8.93
N LEU A 537 12.57 25.18 -9.09
CA LEU A 537 11.85 25.28 -10.36
C LEU A 537 11.11 26.62 -10.44
N GLY A 538 11.10 27.24 -11.63
CA GLY A 538 10.33 28.46 -11.89
C GLY A 538 11.04 29.79 -11.66
N LEU A 539 12.38 29.81 -11.76
CA LEU A 539 13.17 31.04 -11.58
C LEU A 539 13.41 31.77 -12.90
N GLU A 540 13.51 33.11 -12.88
CA GLU A 540 13.85 33.92 -14.06
C GLU A 540 15.37 33.92 -14.40
N GLY A 541 16.21 33.31 -13.56
CA GLY A 541 17.65 33.29 -13.77
C GLY A 541 18.47 32.61 -12.67
N ILE A 542 19.79 32.73 -12.80
CA ILE A 542 20.83 32.15 -11.93
C ILE A 542 21.89 33.22 -11.65
N GLY A 543 22.54 33.17 -10.48
CA GLY A 543 23.72 33.99 -10.16
C GLY A 543 24.94 33.13 -9.84
N SER A 544 26.07 33.78 -9.59
CA SER A 544 27.38 33.12 -9.46
C SER A 544 27.77 32.69 -8.04
N ALA A 545 27.08 33.19 -7.00
CA ALA A 545 27.42 32.92 -5.60
C ALA A 545 26.22 32.32 -4.85
N VAL A 546 26.49 31.28 -4.06
CA VAL A 546 25.56 30.67 -3.10
C VAL A 546 26.12 30.87 -1.70
N GLU A 547 25.33 31.49 -0.84
CA GLU A 547 25.58 31.63 0.59
C GLU A 547 24.86 30.48 1.32
N VAL A 548 25.52 29.91 2.32
CA VAL A 548 24.99 28.81 3.14
C VAL A 548 25.25 29.11 4.60
N GLU A 549 24.23 29.02 5.44
CA GLU A 549 24.33 29.14 6.89
C GLU A 549 23.81 27.87 7.56
N VAL A 550 24.44 27.48 8.68
CA VAL A 550 24.04 26.35 9.51
C VAL A 550 24.03 26.76 10.98
N ASP A 551 22.87 26.60 11.61
CA ASP A 551 22.55 27.06 12.97
C ASP A 551 22.95 28.54 13.22
N GLY A 552 22.85 29.38 12.19
CA GLY A 552 23.20 30.81 12.22
C GLY A 552 24.67 31.15 11.91
N ASN A 553 25.49 30.18 11.50
CA ASN A 553 26.91 30.37 11.16
C ASN A 553 27.11 30.13 9.66
N THR A 554 27.78 31.04 8.96
CA THR A 554 28.14 30.86 7.54
C THR A 554 29.06 29.66 7.36
N VAL A 555 28.82 28.84 6.33
CA VAL A 555 29.62 27.67 5.99
C VAL A 555 30.44 27.97 4.75
N GLU A 556 31.77 27.96 4.88
CA GLU A 556 32.68 28.01 3.73
C GLU A 556 32.66 26.67 2.98
N GLY A 557 32.46 26.71 1.65
CA GLY A 557 32.41 25.51 0.82
C GLY A 557 32.26 25.81 -0.67
N SER A 558 32.70 24.88 -1.52
CA SER A 558 32.59 25.00 -2.97
C SER A 558 31.24 24.49 -3.48
N PHE A 559 30.17 25.23 -3.18
CA PHE A 559 28.81 24.87 -3.60
C PHE A 559 28.61 25.06 -5.11
N GLY A 560 28.29 23.99 -5.82
CA GLY A 560 28.11 24.01 -7.27
C GLY A 560 26.69 24.42 -7.65
N ILE A 561 26.50 25.64 -8.16
CA ILE A 561 25.23 26.09 -8.73
C ILE A 561 25.20 25.90 -10.26
N SER A 562 24.07 25.46 -10.79
CA SER A 562 23.87 25.17 -12.21
C SER A 562 22.43 25.42 -12.64
N SER A 563 22.17 25.74 -13.91
CA SER A 563 20.83 26.02 -14.42
C SER A 563 20.51 25.29 -15.73
N THR A 564 19.24 24.97 -15.95
CA THR A 564 18.71 24.40 -17.19
C THR A 564 17.41 25.11 -17.57
N GLY A 565 17.20 25.43 -18.84
CA GLY A 565 15.96 26.05 -19.30
C GLY A 565 14.75 25.12 -19.15
N HIS A 566 13.57 25.70 -18.94
CA HIS A 566 12.31 24.96 -18.97
C HIS A 566 11.81 24.73 -20.41
N GLU A 567 11.25 23.55 -20.67
CA GLU A 567 10.53 23.21 -21.90
C GLU A 567 9.02 23.35 -21.67
N TYR A 568 8.33 24.07 -22.54
CA TYR A 568 6.91 24.37 -22.39
C TYR A 568 6.02 23.29 -23.03
N HIS A 569 5.15 22.67 -22.24
CA HIS A 569 4.02 21.87 -22.72
C HIS A 569 2.74 22.70 -22.63
N ALA A 570 2.38 23.40 -23.71
CA ALA A 570 1.15 24.16 -23.84
C ALA A 570 0.67 24.24 -25.29
N GLU A 571 -0.66 24.22 -25.51
CA GLU A 571 -1.20 24.90 -26.70
C GLU A 571 -0.91 26.40 -26.58
N LYS A 572 -0.47 27.01 -27.69
CA LYS A 572 -0.18 28.46 -27.87
C LYS A 572 -0.48 29.33 -26.64
N LEU A 573 0.57 29.59 -25.87
CA LEU A 573 0.55 30.72 -24.97
C LEU A 573 0.30 32.01 -25.77
N GLU A 574 -0.33 33.00 -25.16
CA GLU A 574 -0.54 34.33 -25.76
C GLU A 574 0.79 34.93 -26.24
N GLU A 575 0.74 35.70 -27.33
CA GLU A 575 1.92 36.21 -28.05
C GLU A 575 2.92 36.93 -27.14
N GLY A 576 3.92 36.20 -26.65
CA GLY A 576 4.95 36.73 -25.76
C GLY A 576 5.42 35.81 -24.65
N ALA A 577 4.62 34.84 -24.17
CA ALA A 577 5.07 34.01 -23.04
C ALA A 577 6.21 33.04 -23.40
N ASP A 578 6.28 32.58 -24.66
CA ASP A 578 7.44 31.84 -25.21
C ASP A 578 8.77 32.60 -25.09
N LYS A 579 8.74 33.91 -24.79
CA LYS A 579 9.93 34.76 -24.63
C LYS A 579 10.45 34.83 -23.19
N MET A 580 9.77 34.20 -22.21
CA MET A 580 10.27 34.15 -20.83
C MET A 580 11.34 33.06 -20.66
N LYS A 581 12.60 33.47 -20.44
CA LYS A 581 13.67 32.58 -19.96
C LYS A 581 13.41 32.17 -18.52
N ASN A 582 12.64 31.11 -18.31
CA ASN A 582 12.52 30.44 -17.01
C ASN A 582 13.51 29.28 -16.93
N VAL A 583 14.10 29.06 -15.75
CA VAL A 583 15.08 28.01 -15.48
C VAL A 583 14.75 27.18 -14.24
N MET A 584 15.13 25.91 -14.30
CA MET A 584 15.46 25.09 -13.14
C MET A 584 16.87 25.46 -12.68
N VAL A 585 17.08 25.64 -11.39
CA VAL A 585 18.40 25.81 -10.75
C VAL A 585 18.67 24.62 -9.84
N GLU A 586 19.87 24.05 -9.89
CA GLU A 586 20.32 22.98 -9.00
C GLU A 586 21.60 23.41 -8.26
N VAL A 587 21.51 23.47 -6.94
CA VAL A 587 22.60 23.72 -5.99
C VAL A 587 23.08 22.36 -5.45
N LYS A 588 24.36 22.03 -5.64
CA LYS A 588 24.98 20.72 -5.34
C LYS A 588 26.22 20.86 -4.45
N GLY A 589 26.67 19.76 -3.87
CA GLY A 589 27.82 19.75 -2.96
C GLY A 589 27.46 20.24 -1.56
N LEU A 590 26.20 20.07 -1.17
CA LEU A 590 25.74 20.34 0.20
C LEU A 590 26.00 19.11 1.06
N GLU A 591 26.31 19.31 2.35
CA GLU A 591 26.37 18.25 3.36
C GLU A 591 25.53 18.64 4.59
N LEU A 592 24.37 19.26 4.33
CA LEU A 592 23.53 19.88 5.36
C LEU A 592 22.79 18.82 6.17
N LEU A 593 23.22 18.58 7.41
CA LEU A 593 22.54 17.70 8.35
C LEU A 593 21.06 18.10 8.51
N VAL A 594 20.14 17.17 8.20
CA VAL A 594 18.68 17.40 8.22
C VAL A 594 18.18 17.81 9.62
N GLY A 595 18.87 17.39 10.68
CA GLY A 595 18.58 17.79 12.06
C GLY A 595 19.14 19.15 12.49
N LYS A 596 19.78 19.92 11.60
CA LYS A 596 20.24 21.30 11.86
C LYS A 596 19.35 22.31 11.13
N LYS A 597 19.27 23.53 11.67
CA LYS A 597 18.65 24.64 10.95
C LYS A 597 19.64 25.10 9.88
N PHE A 598 19.21 25.21 8.63
CA PHE A 598 20.04 25.73 7.55
C PHE A 598 19.33 26.87 6.82
N VAL A 599 20.14 27.71 6.19
CA VAL A 599 19.72 28.70 5.18
C VAL A 599 20.61 28.51 3.96
N ILE A 600 20.02 28.58 2.77
CA ILE A 600 20.69 28.66 1.48
C ILE A 600 20.14 29.88 0.77
N SER A 601 21.00 30.80 0.32
CA SER A 601 20.58 31.99 -0.43
C SER A 601 21.47 32.26 -1.63
N TRP A 602 20.87 32.82 -2.69
CA TRP A 602 21.60 33.37 -3.83
C TRP A 602 20.80 34.49 -4.48
N LYS A 603 21.49 35.36 -5.21
CA LYS A 603 20.85 36.33 -6.11
C LYS A 603 20.70 35.70 -7.49
N MET A 604 19.54 35.86 -8.12
CA MET A 604 19.39 35.65 -9.55
C MET A 604 20.15 36.77 -10.27
N GLY A 605 20.90 36.44 -11.33
CA GLY A 605 21.66 37.43 -12.09
C GLY A 605 20.75 38.51 -12.67
N THR A 606 21.17 39.77 -12.53
CA THR A 606 20.50 40.90 -13.20
C THR A 606 20.47 40.68 -14.71
N LYS A 607 19.32 40.96 -15.34
CA LYS A 607 19.17 40.87 -16.79
C LYS A 607 20.13 41.85 -17.47
N SER A 608 21.09 41.30 -18.21
CA SER A 608 21.91 41.97 -19.23
C SER A 608 21.18 41.98 -20.57
#